data_AF-D7MY47-F1
#
_entry.id   AF-D7MY47-F1
#
_cell.length_a   1.000
_cell.length_b   1.000
_cell.length_c   1.000
_cell.angle_alpha   90.00
_cell.angle_beta   90.00
_cell.angle_gamma   90.00
#
_symmetry.space_group_name_H-M   'P 1'
#
loop_
_entity.id
_entity.type
_entity.pdbx_description
1 polymer ?
#
loop_
_entity_poly.entity_id
_entity_poly.type
_entity_poly.pdbx_seq_one_letter_code
_entity_poly.pdbx_strand_id
1 'polypeptide(L)'
;FLFEQYSNSFQLRAIMVNIKESYRQLGLDEKSAQLKLQSHMLSEMLNQKDIMVPNLGVAQERLKDKEIFLVLDDVDRLEQLDALAKETRWFGPRSRIIITTQDLRVLEAHGINHIYKVDFPSTHEAFQMVCIYAFGQKNPEYDFTELVWEVANLASQLPLGLKVMGSHFKRKSKQEWKNALPSLKNRLHADIVSVLK
;
A
#
# COMPACT_ATOMS: atom_id res chain seq x y z
N PHE A 1 -2.94 14.59 -3.65
CA PHE A 1 -2.62 13.28 -3.05
C PHE A 1 -1.84 13.52 -1.76
N LEU A 2 -1.99 12.66 -0.74
CA LEU A 2 -1.40 12.85 0.60
C LEU A 2 0.13 13.02 0.55
N PHE A 3 0.82 12.24 -0.29
CA PHE A 3 2.28 12.35 -0.46
C PHE A 3 2.70 13.80 -0.75
N GLU A 4 2.18 14.39 -1.83
CA GLU A 4 2.50 15.78 -2.23
C GLU A 4 2.24 16.77 -1.10
N GLN A 5 1.18 16.58 -0.31
CA GLN A 5 0.85 17.48 0.79
C GLN A 5 1.92 17.49 1.89
N TYR A 6 2.54 16.34 2.19
CA TYR A 6 3.50 16.21 3.29
C TYR A 6 4.96 16.26 2.83
N SER A 7 5.26 15.85 1.61
CA SER A 7 6.63 15.79 1.08
C SER A 7 7.20 17.13 0.63
N ASN A 8 6.35 18.15 0.42
CA ASN A 8 6.78 19.45 -0.12
C ASN A 8 7.77 20.23 0.76
N SER A 9 7.87 19.88 2.04
CA SER A 9 8.82 20.51 2.96
C SER A 9 10.23 19.89 2.94
N PHE A 10 10.42 18.80 2.18
CA PHE A 10 11.68 18.04 2.11
C PHE A 10 12.47 18.39 0.84
N GLN A 11 13.80 18.29 0.89
CA GLN A 11 14.67 18.61 -0.24
C GLN A 11 14.54 17.57 -1.36
N LEU A 12 14.53 16.30 -0.99
CA LEU A 12 14.39 15.17 -1.91
C LEU A 12 13.18 14.34 -1.49
N ARG A 13 12.46 13.80 -2.47
CA ARG A 13 11.28 12.99 -2.21
C ARG A 13 11.10 11.91 -3.27
N ALA A 14 10.69 10.72 -2.85
CA ALA A 14 10.38 9.62 -3.76
C ALA A 14 9.38 8.64 -3.15
N ILE A 15 8.69 7.93 -4.03
CA ILE A 15 7.90 6.74 -3.69
C ILE A 15 8.44 5.59 -4.52
N MET A 16 8.81 4.51 -3.86
CA MET A 16 9.13 3.24 -4.50
C MET A 16 7.95 2.29 -4.31
N VAL A 17 7.27 1.97 -5.41
CA VAL A 17 6.05 1.13 -5.41
C VAL A 17 6.35 -0.32 -5.75
N ASN A 18 5.60 -1.26 -5.15
CA ASN A 18 5.70 -2.69 -5.45
C ASN A 18 7.14 -3.24 -5.36
N ILE A 19 7.85 -2.95 -4.27
CA ILE A 19 9.27 -3.33 -4.10
C ILE A 19 9.42 -4.86 -4.16
N LYS A 20 8.57 -5.60 -3.46
CA LYS A 20 8.54 -7.07 -3.50
C LYS A 20 8.50 -7.63 -4.91
N GLU A 21 7.57 -7.17 -5.73
CA GLU A 21 7.37 -7.69 -7.09
C GLU A 21 8.52 -7.27 -8.00
N SER A 22 8.91 -6.00 -7.98
CA SER A 22 10.03 -5.49 -8.78
C SER A 22 11.35 -6.19 -8.43
N TYR A 23 11.61 -6.44 -7.15
CA TYR A 23 12.80 -7.13 -6.68
C TYR A 23 12.85 -8.59 -7.15
N ARG A 24 11.71 -9.30 -7.16
CA ARG A 24 11.61 -10.68 -7.67
C ARG A 24 11.80 -10.76 -9.19
N GLN A 25 11.24 -9.81 -9.93
CA GLN A 25 11.29 -9.79 -11.40
C GLN A 25 12.68 -9.53 -11.98
N LEU A 26 13.63 -9.01 -11.18
CA LEU A 26 15.00 -8.79 -11.62
C LEU A 26 15.69 -10.11 -12.05
N GLY A 27 15.35 -11.24 -11.42
CA GLY A 27 16.00 -12.53 -11.73
C GLY A 27 17.52 -12.53 -11.51
N LEU A 28 18.03 -11.60 -10.70
CA LEU A 28 19.44 -11.43 -10.40
C LEU A 28 19.82 -12.17 -9.12
N ASP A 29 21.11 -12.37 -8.90
CA ASP A 29 21.60 -12.68 -7.56
C ASP A 29 21.28 -11.54 -6.58
N GLU A 30 21.22 -11.87 -5.30
CA GLU A 30 20.78 -10.97 -4.23
C GLU A 30 21.54 -9.64 -4.23
N LYS A 31 22.88 -9.69 -4.33
CA LYS A 31 23.72 -8.50 -4.33
C LYS A 31 23.42 -7.62 -5.54
N SER A 32 23.36 -8.19 -6.74
CA SER A 32 23.04 -7.45 -7.96
C SER A 32 21.63 -6.84 -7.90
N ALA A 33 20.65 -7.56 -7.32
CA ALA A 33 19.31 -7.04 -7.09
C ALA A 33 19.30 -5.85 -6.12
N GLN A 34 20.06 -5.91 -5.03
CA GLN A 34 20.20 -4.79 -4.08
C GLN A 34 20.84 -3.56 -4.74
N LEU A 35 21.91 -3.73 -5.53
CA LEU A 35 22.56 -2.62 -6.23
C LEU A 35 21.61 -1.96 -7.24
N LYS A 36 20.84 -2.76 -7.97
CA LYS A 36 19.84 -2.26 -8.93
C LYS A 36 18.71 -1.52 -8.23
N LEU A 37 18.24 -2.04 -7.10
CA LEU A 37 17.21 -1.41 -6.28
C LEU A 37 17.67 -0.06 -5.71
N GLN A 38 18.89 0.00 -5.17
CA GLN A 38 19.48 1.27 -4.68
C GLN A 38 19.70 2.27 -5.82
N SER A 39 20.15 1.81 -6.99
CA SER A 39 20.29 2.64 -8.20
C SER A 39 18.96 3.26 -8.63
N HIS A 40 17.87 2.48 -8.60
CA HIS A 40 16.54 2.98 -8.90
C HIS A 40 16.08 4.03 -7.87
N MET A 41 16.23 3.75 -6.57
CA MET A 41 15.90 4.71 -5.51
C MET A 41 16.61 6.05 -5.71
N LEU A 42 17.93 6.02 -5.93
CA LEU A 42 18.72 7.23 -6.11
C LEU A 42 18.30 7.98 -7.37
N SER A 43 17.93 7.26 -8.43
CA SER A 43 17.49 7.86 -9.69
C SER A 43 16.20 8.65 -9.50
N GLU A 44 15.23 8.08 -8.78
CA GLU A 44 13.98 8.75 -8.43
C GLU A 44 14.22 9.96 -7.52
N MET A 45 15.05 9.81 -6.48
CA MET A 45 15.28 10.87 -5.51
C MET A 45 16.07 12.06 -6.06
N LEU A 46 17.06 11.80 -6.92
CA LEU A 46 17.97 12.82 -7.46
C LEU A 46 17.54 13.31 -8.85
N ASN A 47 16.49 12.73 -9.43
CA ASN A 47 16.04 12.99 -10.80
C ASN A 47 17.19 12.83 -11.82
N GLN A 48 18.00 11.79 -11.65
CA GLN A 48 19.15 11.47 -12.49
C GLN A 48 19.02 10.02 -12.97
N LYS A 49 19.08 9.81 -14.29
CA LYS A 49 19.01 8.47 -14.87
C LYS A 49 20.36 7.76 -14.76
N ASP A 50 20.30 6.43 -14.74
CA ASP A 50 21.46 5.55 -14.88
C ASP A 50 22.55 5.77 -13.82
N ILE A 51 22.15 6.05 -12.58
CA ILE A 51 23.10 6.18 -11.46
C ILE A 51 23.80 4.85 -11.24
N MET A 52 25.13 4.84 -11.45
CA MET A 52 25.96 3.69 -11.15
C MET A 52 26.11 3.51 -9.63
N VAL A 53 25.78 2.31 -9.16
CA VAL A 53 25.93 1.90 -7.76
C VAL A 53 26.90 0.72 -7.69
N PRO A 54 28.22 0.97 -7.56
CA PRO A 54 29.22 -0.11 -7.46
C PRO A 54 29.17 -0.85 -6.12
N ASN A 55 28.57 -0.25 -5.08
CA ASN A 55 28.40 -0.83 -3.75
C ASN A 55 27.23 -0.14 -3.03
N LEU A 56 26.73 -0.74 -1.94
CA LEU A 56 25.57 -0.23 -1.20
C LEU A 56 25.85 1.02 -0.34
N GLY A 57 27.08 1.50 -0.24
CA GLY A 57 27.43 2.73 0.47
C GLY A 57 27.09 4.01 -0.30
N VAL A 58 26.79 3.91 -1.60
CA VAL A 58 26.56 5.07 -2.47
C VAL A 58 25.37 5.91 -2.00
N ALA A 59 24.29 5.27 -1.55
CA ALA A 59 23.14 6.00 -1.01
C ALA A 59 23.52 6.87 0.20
N GLN A 60 24.30 6.32 1.14
CA GLN A 60 24.81 7.09 2.27
C GLN A 60 25.65 8.28 1.82
N GLU A 61 26.62 8.05 0.92
CA GLU A 61 27.51 9.12 0.43
C GLU A 61 26.72 10.28 -0.21
N ARG A 62 25.64 9.96 -0.93
CA ARG A 62 24.82 10.92 -1.69
C ARG A 62 23.75 11.61 -0.84
N LEU A 63 23.23 10.93 0.19
CA LEU A 63 22.02 11.36 0.91
C LEU A 63 22.27 11.75 2.38
N LYS A 64 23.45 11.48 2.97
CA LYS A 64 23.75 11.74 4.40
C LYS A 64 23.51 13.17 4.88
N ASP A 65 23.56 14.15 3.98
CA ASP A 65 23.38 15.58 4.29
C ASP A 65 22.07 16.14 3.70
N LYS A 66 21.18 15.26 3.22
CA LYS A 66 19.93 15.63 2.55
C LYS A 66 18.73 15.32 3.45
N GLU A 67 17.83 16.29 3.58
CA GLU A 67 16.52 16.07 4.21
C GLU A 67 15.60 15.40 3.19
N ILE A 68 15.24 14.14 3.43
CA ILE A 68 14.49 13.33 2.47
C ILE A 68 13.11 12.91 2.98
N PHE A 69 12.17 12.71 2.06
CA PHE A 69 10.90 12.03 2.30
C PHE A 69 10.76 10.83 1.38
N LEU A 70 10.88 9.62 1.92
CA LEU A 70 10.90 8.37 1.13
C LEU A 70 9.76 7.45 1.57
N VAL A 71 8.98 6.95 0.61
CA VAL A 71 7.99 5.89 0.85
C VAL A 71 8.46 4.62 0.16
N LEU A 72 8.57 3.54 0.93
CA LEU A 72 8.95 2.20 0.47
C LEU A 72 7.73 1.30 0.58
N ASP A 73 7.11 0.98 -0.55
CA ASP A 73 5.85 0.26 -0.58
C ASP A 73 6.03 -1.23 -0.93
N ASP A 74 5.31 -2.07 -0.18
CA ASP A 74 5.28 -3.54 -0.31
C ASP A 74 6.67 -4.19 -0.15
N VAL A 75 7.33 -3.92 0.99
CA VAL A 75 8.60 -4.55 1.37
C VAL A 75 8.33 -5.91 2.02
N ASP A 76 9.00 -6.97 1.57
CA ASP A 76 8.85 -8.34 2.10
C ASP A 76 10.16 -9.04 2.49
N ARG A 77 11.30 -8.34 2.38
CA ARG A 77 12.63 -8.89 2.66
C ARG A 77 13.54 -7.89 3.34
N LEU A 78 14.42 -8.37 4.21
CA LEU A 78 15.39 -7.52 4.92
C LEU A 78 16.40 -6.91 3.95
N GLU A 79 16.79 -7.66 2.92
CA GLU A 79 17.77 -7.26 1.93
C GLU A 79 17.32 -6.07 1.09
N GLN A 80 16.00 -5.88 0.92
CA GLN A 80 15.42 -4.70 0.30
C GLN A 80 15.65 -3.46 1.16
N LEU A 81 15.47 -3.57 2.49
CA LEU A 81 15.75 -2.48 3.43
C LEU A 81 17.25 -2.19 3.53
N ASP A 82 18.09 -3.23 3.59
CA ASP A 82 19.55 -3.07 3.56
C ASP A 82 20.05 -2.34 2.32
N ALA A 83 19.37 -2.49 1.18
CA ALA A 83 19.70 -1.79 -0.05
C ALA A 83 19.24 -0.33 -0.05
N LEU A 84 18.10 -0.04 0.58
CA LEU A 84 17.40 1.25 0.46
C LEU A 84 17.67 2.19 1.64
N ALA A 85 17.66 1.66 2.86
CA ALA A 85 17.67 2.43 4.10
C ALA A 85 18.29 1.67 5.27
N LYS A 86 19.46 1.04 5.05
CA LYS A 86 20.15 0.18 6.03
C LYS A 86 20.32 0.82 7.40
N GLU A 87 20.69 2.10 7.43
CA GLU A 87 20.94 2.83 8.68
C GLU A 87 20.42 4.26 8.60
N THR A 88 19.97 4.79 9.73
CA THR A 88 19.45 6.17 9.80
C THR A 88 20.48 7.23 9.40
N ARG A 89 21.78 6.95 9.61
CA ARG A 89 22.90 7.82 9.21
C ARG A 89 23.09 7.96 7.70
N TRP A 90 22.36 7.19 6.89
CA TRP A 90 22.36 7.35 5.43
C TRP A 90 21.68 8.65 4.99
N PHE A 91 20.93 9.30 5.89
CA PHE A 91 20.07 10.42 5.56
C PHE A 91 20.33 11.59 6.49
N GLY A 92 20.11 12.80 5.97
CA GLY A 92 20.27 14.02 6.74
C GLY A 92 19.23 14.18 7.86
N PRO A 93 19.48 15.08 8.81
CA PRO A 93 18.52 15.40 9.86
C PRO A 93 17.14 15.74 9.30
N ARG A 94 16.09 15.45 10.10
CA ARG A 94 14.67 15.65 9.77
C ARG A 94 14.10 14.74 8.68
N SER A 95 14.90 13.90 8.04
CA SER A 95 14.43 12.92 7.06
C SER A 95 13.33 12.01 7.62
N ARG A 96 12.40 11.60 6.75
CA ARG A 96 11.30 10.69 7.05
C ARG A 96 11.25 9.57 6.02
N ILE A 97 11.18 8.35 6.50
CA ILE A 97 11.03 7.14 5.69
C ILE A 97 9.79 6.40 6.18
N ILE A 98 8.88 6.07 5.28
CA ILE A 98 7.66 5.32 5.56
C ILE A 98 7.77 3.99 4.82
N ILE A 99 7.60 2.89 5.53
CA ILE A 99 7.67 1.53 4.97
C ILE A 99 6.30 0.89 5.13
N THR A 100 5.76 0.34 4.04
CA THR A 100 4.56 -0.51 4.10
C THR A 100 4.99 -1.97 3.91
N THR A 101 4.40 -2.86 4.71
CA THR A 101 4.65 -4.30 4.61
C THR A 101 3.45 -5.07 5.17
N GLN A 102 3.30 -6.31 4.70
CA GLN A 102 2.39 -7.29 5.27
C GLN A 102 3.09 -8.21 6.28
N ASP A 103 4.42 -8.14 6.40
CA ASP A 103 5.22 -8.98 7.29
C ASP A 103 5.93 -8.14 8.36
N LEU A 104 5.34 -8.12 9.55
CA LEU A 104 5.88 -7.39 10.71
C LEU A 104 7.33 -7.80 11.04
N ARG A 105 7.70 -9.07 10.78
CA ARG A 105 9.01 -9.62 11.12
C ARG A 105 10.13 -8.92 10.37
N VAL A 106 9.87 -8.40 9.17
CA VAL A 106 10.85 -7.64 8.38
C VAL A 106 11.20 -6.33 9.10
N LEU A 107 10.21 -5.65 9.69
CA LEU A 107 10.44 -4.42 10.44
C LEU A 107 11.21 -4.70 11.75
N GLU A 108 10.82 -5.76 12.47
CA GLU A 108 11.48 -6.19 13.71
C GLU A 108 12.93 -6.59 13.48
N ALA A 109 13.22 -7.38 12.44
CA ALA A 109 14.57 -7.80 12.08
C ALA A 109 15.47 -6.60 11.71
N HIS A 110 14.90 -5.56 11.11
CA HIS A 110 15.62 -4.31 10.80
C HIS A 110 15.72 -3.36 12.02
N GLY A 111 15.13 -3.70 13.16
CA GLY A 111 15.17 -2.88 14.38
C GLY A 111 14.25 -1.64 14.33
N ILE A 112 13.22 -1.64 13.48
CA ILE A 112 12.23 -0.57 13.42
C ILE A 112 11.24 -0.75 14.57
N ASN A 113 11.09 0.27 15.40
CA ASN A 113 10.22 0.26 16.58
C ASN A 113 9.00 1.18 16.48
N HIS A 114 8.98 2.11 15.52
CA HIS A 114 7.85 3.00 15.26
C HIS A 114 6.90 2.38 14.22
N ILE A 115 6.03 1.49 14.69
CA ILE A 115 5.14 0.70 13.83
C ILE A 115 3.70 1.13 14.05
N TYR A 116 3.01 1.46 12.95
CA TYR A 116 1.58 1.70 12.93
C TYR A 116 0.88 0.52 12.25
N LYS A 117 0.10 -0.23 13.03
CA LYS A 117 -0.76 -1.28 12.47
C LYS A 117 -2.00 -0.63 11.87
N VAL A 118 -2.17 -0.77 10.56
CA VAL A 118 -3.38 -0.30 9.87
C VAL A 118 -4.52 -1.26 10.21
N ASP A 119 -5.55 -0.75 10.89
CA ASP A 119 -6.76 -1.50 11.19
C ASP A 119 -7.81 -1.37 10.07
N PHE A 120 -8.82 -2.22 10.13
CA PHE A 120 -9.98 -2.14 9.24
C PHE A 120 -10.76 -0.83 9.47
N PRO A 121 -11.43 -0.30 8.43
CA PRO A 121 -12.38 0.79 8.60
C PRO A 121 -13.46 0.37 9.59
N SER A 122 -13.90 1.32 10.42
CA SER A 122 -15.05 1.12 11.29
C SER A 122 -16.29 0.73 10.47
N THR A 123 -17.27 0.10 11.12
CA THR A 123 -18.56 -0.25 10.50
C THR A 123 -19.20 0.93 9.76
N HIS A 124 -19.11 2.14 10.34
CA HIS A 124 -19.63 3.36 9.71
C HIS A 124 -18.79 3.80 8.49
N GLU A 125 -17.46 3.74 8.58
CA GLU A 125 -16.60 4.06 7.44
C GLU A 125 -16.77 3.04 6.30
N ALA A 126 -16.92 1.76 6.61
CA ALA A 126 -17.19 0.71 5.63
C ALA A 126 -18.51 1.00 4.86
N PHE A 127 -19.56 1.40 5.56
CA PHE A 127 -20.81 1.85 4.96
C PHE A 127 -20.61 3.05 4.04
N GLN A 128 -19.88 4.08 4.51
CA GLN A 128 -19.58 5.26 3.70
C GLN A 128 -18.76 4.89 2.46
N MET A 129 -17.81 3.97 2.57
CA MET A 129 -17.01 3.49 1.44
C MET A 129 -17.90 2.84 0.37
N VAL A 130 -18.83 1.95 0.76
CA VAL A 130 -19.78 1.36 -0.19
C VAL A 130 -20.60 2.46 -0.87
N CYS A 131 -21.09 3.45 -0.11
CA CYS A 131 -21.83 4.58 -0.68
C CYS A 131 -21.00 5.38 -1.69
N ILE A 132 -19.74 5.68 -1.37
CA ILE A 132 -18.85 6.43 -2.24
C ILE A 132 -18.64 5.67 -3.55
N TYR A 133 -18.41 4.36 -3.50
CA TYR A 133 -18.17 3.57 -4.70
C TYR A 133 -19.43 3.29 -5.53
N ALA A 134 -20.59 3.14 -4.88
CA ALA A 134 -21.86 2.87 -5.55
C ALA A 134 -22.55 4.14 -6.08
N PHE A 135 -22.58 5.23 -5.29
CA PHE A 135 -23.36 6.44 -5.56
C PHE A 135 -22.49 7.68 -5.79
N GLY A 136 -21.19 7.64 -5.48
CA GLY A 136 -20.30 8.80 -5.61
C GLY A 136 -20.40 9.80 -4.45
N GLN A 137 -21.11 9.46 -3.38
CA GLN A 137 -21.33 10.30 -2.20
C GLN A 137 -21.31 9.48 -0.91
N LYS A 138 -21.10 10.12 0.25
CA LYS A 138 -20.98 9.42 1.54
C LYS A 138 -22.29 8.80 2.06
N ASN A 139 -23.43 9.23 1.50
CA ASN A 139 -24.75 8.79 1.90
C ASN A 139 -25.41 7.97 0.78
N PRO A 140 -26.23 6.97 1.11
CA PRO A 140 -26.98 6.23 0.12
C PRO A 140 -28.03 7.11 -0.57
N GLU A 141 -28.50 6.67 -1.74
CA GLU A 141 -29.76 7.16 -2.28
C GLU A 141 -30.95 6.75 -1.38
N TYR A 142 -32.10 7.42 -1.55
CA TYR A 142 -33.29 7.15 -0.75
C TYR A 142 -33.63 5.64 -0.76
N ASP A 143 -33.84 5.07 0.43
CA ASP A 143 -34.29 3.68 0.60
C ASP A 143 -33.26 2.59 0.17
N PHE A 144 -31.96 2.94 0.08
CA PHE A 144 -30.85 1.98 -0.11
C PHE A 144 -30.10 1.60 1.17
N THR A 145 -30.37 2.26 2.30
CA THR A 145 -29.60 2.13 3.55
C THR A 145 -29.40 0.67 3.99
N GLU A 146 -30.46 -0.13 4.03
CA GLU A 146 -30.38 -1.54 4.44
C GLU A 146 -29.50 -2.37 3.49
N LEU A 147 -29.62 -2.14 2.18
CA LEU A 147 -28.85 -2.85 1.16
C LEU A 147 -27.36 -2.49 1.23
N VAL A 148 -27.03 -1.23 1.52
CA VAL A 148 -25.65 -0.80 1.73
C VAL A 148 -25.05 -1.47 2.95
N TRP A 149 -25.79 -1.56 4.05
CA TRP A 149 -25.34 -2.29 5.24
C TRP A 149 -25.08 -3.76 4.94
N GLU A 150 -25.99 -4.40 4.21
CA GLU A 150 -25.85 -5.79 3.80
C GLU A 150 -24.60 -6.01 2.93
N VAL A 151 -24.33 -5.11 1.99
CA VAL A 151 -23.12 -5.11 1.16
C VAL A 151 -21.85 -4.90 1.99
N ALA A 152 -21.85 -3.91 2.89
CA ALA A 152 -20.69 -3.60 3.73
C ALA A 152 -20.33 -4.77 4.65
N ASN A 153 -21.35 -5.43 5.22
CA ASN A 153 -21.18 -6.63 6.03
C ASN A 153 -20.65 -7.80 5.20
N LEU A 154 -21.17 -7.99 3.99
CA LEU A 154 -20.71 -9.05 3.09
C LEU A 154 -19.24 -8.88 2.69
N ALA A 155 -18.76 -7.64 2.57
CA ALA A 155 -17.37 -7.33 2.29
C ALA A 155 -16.42 -7.45 3.50
N SER A 156 -16.93 -7.79 4.70
CA SER A 156 -16.15 -8.02 5.92
C SER A 156 -15.19 -6.87 6.28
N GLN A 157 -15.60 -5.62 6.06
CA GLN A 157 -14.80 -4.40 6.28
C GLN A 157 -13.47 -4.33 5.50
N LEU A 158 -13.16 -5.27 4.60
CA LEU A 158 -11.95 -5.24 3.79
C LEU A 158 -12.04 -4.06 2.81
N PRO A 159 -11.14 -3.04 2.88
CA PRO A 159 -11.22 -1.86 2.01
C PRO A 159 -11.33 -2.19 0.52
N LEU A 160 -10.56 -3.18 0.05
CA LEU A 160 -10.62 -3.66 -1.32
C LEU A 160 -11.95 -4.34 -1.64
N GLY A 161 -12.47 -5.18 -0.74
CA GLY A 161 -13.78 -5.82 -0.87
C GLY A 161 -14.91 -4.79 -0.95
N LEU A 162 -14.90 -3.81 -0.07
CA LEU A 162 -15.87 -2.69 -0.05
C LEU A 162 -15.86 -1.91 -1.37
N LYS A 163 -14.67 -1.65 -1.92
CA LYS A 163 -14.50 -1.02 -3.24
C LYS A 163 -15.10 -1.86 -4.36
N VAL A 164 -14.74 -3.14 -4.42
CA VAL A 164 -15.23 -4.06 -5.46
C VAL A 164 -16.75 -4.18 -5.40
N MET A 165 -17.30 -4.38 -4.20
CA MET A 165 -18.73 -4.53 -3.98
C MET A 165 -19.50 -3.25 -4.29
N GLY A 166 -19.08 -2.10 -3.74
CA GLY A 166 -19.73 -0.82 -4.05
C GLY A 166 -19.68 -0.50 -5.54
N SER A 167 -18.55 -0.76 -6.21
CA SER A 167 -18.40 -0.53 -7.65
C SER A 167 -19.27 -1.48 -8.49
N HIS A 168 -19.43 -2.74 -8.08
CA HIS A 168 -20.31 -3.72 -8.73
C HIS A 168 -21.77 -3.21 -8.81
N PHE A 169 -22.19 -2.51 -7.77
CA PHE A 169 -23.54 -2.00 -7.64
C PHE A 169 -23.75 -0.58 -8.19
N LYS A 170 -22.69 0.05 -8.68
CA LYS A 170 -22.75 1.40 -9.24
C LYS A 170 -23.76 1.47 -10.40
N ARG A 171 -24.65 2.46 -10.35
CA ARG A 171 -25.73 2.70 -11.34
C ARG A 171 -26.75 1.56 -11.49
N LYS A 172 -26.78 0.59 -10.58
CA LYS A 172 -27.82 -0.44 -10.54
C LYS A 172 -29.04 0.05 -9.78
N SER A 173 -30.22 -0.31 -10.27
CA SER A 173 -31.50 -0.07 -9.60
C SER A 173 -31.62 -0.88 -8.31
N LYS A 174 -32.49 -0.43 -7.40
CA LYS A 174 -32.75 -1.14 -6.13
C LYS A 174 -33.14 -2.61 -6.35
N GLN A 175 -33.93 -2.90 -7.39
CA GLN A 175 -34.34 -4.27 -7.68
C GLN A 175 -33.17 -5.14 -8.12
N GLU A 176 -32.23 -4.58 -8.91
CA GLU A 176 -31.01 -5.29 -9.29
C GLU A 176 -30.12 -5.61 -8.08
N TRP A 177 -30.04 -4.70 -7.10
CA TRP A 177 -29.34 -4.97 -5.84
C TRP A 177 -29.96 -6.16 -5.09
N LYS A 178 -31.28 -6.11 -4.88
CA LYS A 178 -32.04 -7.17 -4.21
C LYS A 178 -31.89 -8.52 -4.90
N ASN A 179 -31.85 -8.54 -6.23
CA ASN A 179 -31.69 -9.76 -7.01
C ASN A 179 -30.26 -10.31 -6.94
N ALA A 180 -29.24 -9.45 -6.94
CA ALA A 180 -27.85 -9.88 -6.98
C ALA A 180 -27.31 -10.31 -5.61
N LEU A 181 -27.72 -9.66 -4.52
CA LEU A 181 -27.17 -9.90 -3.17
C LEU A 181 -27.24 -11.36 -2.70
N PRO A 182 -28.37 -12.08 -2.83
CA PRO A 182 -28.44 -13.49 -2.46
C PRO A 182 -27.42 -14.36 -3.21
N SER A 183 -27.24 -14.10 -4.51
CA SER A 183 -26.28 -14.86 -5.33
C SER A 183 -24.83 -14.62 -4.90
N LEU A 184 -24.48 -13.38 -4.54
CA LEU A 184 -23.14 -13.03 -4.05
C LEU A 184 -22.85 -13.69 -2.69
N LYS A 185 -23.83 -13.71 -1.78
CA LYS A 185 -23.74 -14.41 -0.50
C LYS A 185 -23.45 -15.90 -0.69
N ASN A 186 -24.19 -16.55 -1.58
CA ASN A 186 -24.02 -17.98 -1.83
C ASN A 186 -22.64 -18.31 -2.43
N ARG A 187 -22.15 -17.50 -3.37
CA ARG A 187 -20.83 -17.68 -3.97
C ARG A 187 -19.71 -17.53 -2.94
N LEU A 188 -19.75 -16.46 -2.14
CA LEU A 188 -18.76 -16.23 -1.08
C LEU A 188 -18.75 -17.37 -0.06
N HIS A 189 -19.92 -17.89 0.31
CA HIS A 189 -20.00 -19.05 1.19
C HIS A 189 -19.36 -20.30 0.58
N ALA A 190 -19.62 -20.58 -0.71
CA ALA A 190 -19.00 -21.70 -1.41
C ALA A 190 -17.47 -21.55 -1.52
N ASP A 191 -16.98 -20.35 -1.82
CA ASP A 191 -15.56 -20.06 -1.93
C ASP A 191 -14.85 -20.29 -0.58
N ILE A 192 -15.40 -19.78 0.54
CA ILE A 192 -14.85 -20.01 1.89
C ILE A 192 -14.83 -21.51 2.23
N VAL A 193 -15.91 -22.25 1.97
CA VAL A 193 -16.00 -23.69 2.23
C VAL A 193 -14.97 -24.47 1.39
N SER A 194 -14.67 -24.03 0.17
CA SER A 194 -13.68 -24.69 -0.68
C SER A 194 -12.22 -24.46 -0.24
N VAL A 195 -11.92 -23.31 0.37
CA VAL A 195 -10.58 -23.01 0.93
C VAL A 195 -10.33 -23.74 2.26
N LEU A 196 -11.38 -24.14 2.98
CA LEU A 196 -11.29 -24.87 4.25
C LEU A 196 -11.21 -26.40 4.10
N LYS A 197 -11.22 -26.93 2.87
CA LYS A 197 -11.03 -28.36 2.55
C LYS A 197 -9.61 -28.63 2.10
#